data_AF-A0A2A2ZMH0-F1
#
_entry.id   AF-A0A2A2ZMH0-F1
#
_cell.length_a   1.000
_cell.length_b   1.000
_cell.length_c   1.000
_cell.angle_alpha   90.00
_cell.angle_beta   90.00
_cell.angle_gamma   90.00
#
_symmetry.space_group_name_H-M   'P 1'
#
loop_
_entity.id
_entity.type
_entity.pdbx_description
1 polymer ?
#
loop_
_entity_poly.entity_id
_entity_poly.type
_entity_poly.pdbx_seq_one_letter_code
_entity_poly.pdbx_strand_id
1 'polypeptide(L)'
;KAERAVDGHAPVKRNRYIQLTGATKSVNRTLEAKARALAGWKGYTTNLVSQPATFVIEAYHQLWRIEKAFRMSKHDLQARPIYHRTRDSIEAHLSVVFAAMAVSHWIEHQTGWSIKKFVRTARRYRTVTIQAGKHTLTAAEPPPPDLAEILANIHSLRAH
;
A
#
# COMPACT_ATOMS: atom_id res chain seq x y z
N LYS A 1 34.67 8.11 -3.90
CA LYS A 1 34.06 8.14 -5.27
C LYS A 1 34.17 9.51 -5.93
N ALA A 2 33.82 10.62 -5.25
CA ALA A 2 33.97 11.97 -5.80
C ALA A 2 35.45 12.33 -6.05
N GLU A 3 36.33 12.02 -5.08
CA GLU A 3 37.78 12.21 -5.15
C GLU A 3 38.41 11.53 -6.36
N ARG A 4 38.23 10.21 -6.51
CA ARG A 4 38.65 9.47 -7.72
C ARG A 4 38.19 10.06 -9.06
N ALA A 5 37.07 10.79 -9.09
CA ALA A 5 36.58 11.44 -10.32
C ALA A 5 37.22 12.81 -10.55
N VAL A 6 37.59 13.53 -9.49
CA VAL A 6 38.39 14.76 -9.55
C VAL A 6 39.83 14.44 -9.95
N ASP A 7 40.39 13.36 -9.43
CA ASP A 7 41.76 12.88 -9.71
C ASP A 7 41.92 12.24 -11.11
N GLY A 8 40.87 12.23 -11.93
CA GLY A 8 40.89 11.66 -13.29
C GLY A 8 40.85 10.12 -13.36
N HIS A 9 40.82 9.43 -12.23
CA HIS A 9 40.73 7.96 -12.15
C HIS A 9 39.32 7.40 -12.40
N ALA A 10 38.33 8.25 -12.67
CA ALA A 10 36.96 7.88 -13.04
C ALA A 10 36.26 9.01 -13.82
N PRO A 11 35.33 8.70 -14.75
CA PRO A 11 34.57 9.73 -15.45
C PRO A 11 33.68 10.52 -14.48
N VAL A 12 33.66 11.84 -14.66
CA VAL A 12 32.85 12.76 -13.86
C VAL A 12 31.39 12.67 -14.28
N LYS A 13 30.62 11.83 -13.58
CA LYS A 13 29.14 11.76 -13.68
C LYS A 13 28.51 12.82 -12.77
N ARG A 14 27.20 13.09 -12.95
CA ARG A 14 26.42 13.96 -12.05
C ARG A 14 26.58 13.49 -10.59
N ASN A 15 27.37 14.23 -9.81
CA ASN A 15 27.69 13.90 -8.43
C ASN A 15 27.63 15.19 -7.59
N ARG A 16 26.72 15.22 -6.62
CA ARG A 16 26.46 16.40 -5.77
C ARG A 16 27.67 16.86 -4.93
N TYR A 17 28.69 16.01 -4.78
CA TYR A 17 29.91 16.31 -4.03
C TYR A 17 31.05 16.85 -4.90
N ILE A 18 30.85 17.01 -6.22
CA ILE A 18 31.84 17.59 -7.14
C ILE A 18 31.43 19.03 -7.43
N GLN A 19 32.32 19.98 -7.16
CA GLN A 19 32.21 21.37 -7.58
C GLN A 19 32.95 21.55 -8.92
N LEU A 20 32.29 22.25 -9.85
CA LEU A 20 32.85 22.64 -11.12
C LEU A 20 32.89 24.17 -11.15
N THR A 21 34.08 24.73 -11.20
CA THR A 21 34.29 26.17 -11.35
C THR A 21 35.07 26.38 -12.64
N GLY A 22 34.36 26.66 -13.72
CA GLY A 22 34.94 26.66 -15.08
C GLY A 22 35.45 25.28 -15.48
N ALA A 23 36.72 25.19 -15.88
CA ALA A 23 37.39 23.94 -16.22
C ALA A 23 37.89 23.14 -15.00
N THR A 24 37.91 23.76 -13.82
CA THR A 24 38.48 23.17 -12.61
C THR A 24 37.44 22.33 -11.88
N LYS A 25 37.83 21.12 -11.48
CA LYS A 25 37.00 20.18 -10.73
C LYS A 25 37.58 20.04 -9.33
N SER A 26 36.74 20.16 -8.31
CA SER A 26 37.15 19.99 -6.91
C SER A 26 36.10 19.22 -6.13
N VAL A 27 36.50 18.64 -4.99
CA VAL A 27 35.55 18.01 -4.07
C VAL A 27 34.97 19.08 -3.16
N ASN A 28 33.64 19.14 -3.06
CA ASN A 28 32.94 20.00 -2.11
C ASN A 28 33.06 19.41 -0.70
N ARG A 29 34.17 19.74 -0.01
CA ARG A 29 34.46 19.24 1.34
C ARG A 29 33.46 19.75 2.38
N THR A 30 32.90 20.94 2.20
CA THR A 30 31.86 21.49 3.08
C THR A 30 30.58 20.65 3.05
N LEU A 31 30.12 20.29 1.84
CA LEU A 31 28.93 19.44 1.67
C LEU A 31 29.20 18.00 2.11
N GLU A 32 30.41 17.48 1.85
CA GLU A 32 30.84 16.18 2.39
C GLU A 32 30.78 16.15 3.91
N ALA A 33 31.40 17.12 4.59
CA ALA A 33 31.42 17.21 6.04
C ALA A 33 30.00 17.31 6.62
N LYS A 34 29.13 18.14 6.03
CA LYS A 34 27.72 18.24 6.43
C LYS A 34 26.98 16.92 6.25
N ALA A 35 27.14 16.26 5.11
CA ALA A 35 26.48 14.98 4.85
C ALA A 35 27.00 13.86 5.77
N ARG A 36 28.29 13.88 6.12
CA ARG A 36 28.90 12.95 7.07
C ARG A 36 28.39 13.20 8.49
N ALA A 37 28.29 14.45 8.91
CA ALA A 37 27.74 14.82 10.22
C ALA A 37 26.27 14.39 10.38
N LEU A 38 25.49 14.44 9.30
CA LEU A 38 24.09 14.01 9.26
C LEU A 38 23.89 12.53 8.94
N ALA A 39 24.97 11.78 8.67
CA ALA A 39 24.87 10.37 8.33
C ALA A 39 24.34 9.58 9.54
N GLY A 40 23.37 8.70 9.32
CA GLY A 40 22.74 7.89 10.37
C GLY A 40 21.60 8.59 11.12
N TRP A 41 21.40 9.90 10.92
CA TRP A 41 20.28 10.62 11.51
C TRP A 41 19.02 10.45 10.65
N LYS A 42 17.92 10.06 11.28
CA LYS A 42 16.57 10.08 10.69
C LYS A 42 15.73 11.11 11.44
N GLY A 43 15.64 12.31 10.87
CA GLY A 43 14.82 13.39 11.42
C GLY A 43 13.34 13.20 11.09
N TYR A 44 12.48 13.54 12.05
CA TYR A 44 11.03 13.60 11.88
C TYR A 44 10.57 15.03 12.14
N THR A 45 9.76 15.58 11.23
CA THR A 45 9.18 16.91 11.37
C THR A 45 7.68 16.76 11.56
N THR A 46 7.12 17.39 12.58
CA THR A 46 5.68 17.33 12.87
C THR A 46 5.17 18.66 13.38
N ASN A 47 3.90 18.96 13.13
CA ASN A 47 3.17 20.06 13.74
C ASN A 47 2.53 19.67 15.09
N LEU A 48 2.65 18.40 15.51
CA LEU A 48 2.14 17.90 16.78
C LEU A 48 3.11 18.24 17.93
N VAL A 49 3.00 19.47 18.45
CA VAL A 49 3.89 19.99 19.51
C VAL A 49 3.61 19.45 20.91
N SER A 50 2.40 18.91 21.14
CA SER A 50 1.97 18.39 22.44
C SER A 50 2.17 16.88 22.60
N GLN A 51 2.61 16.18 21.55
CA GLN A 51 2.80 14.73 21.56
C GLN A 51 4.26 14.35 21.82
N PRO A 52 4.52 13.22 22.50
CA PRO A 52 5.88 12.76 22.71
C PRO A 52 6.51 12.32 21.38
N ALA A 53 7.84 12.42 21.30
CA ALA A 53 8.59 12.01 20.10
C ALA A 53 8.35 10.54 19.71
N THR A 54 8.15 9.66 20.70
CA THR A 54 7.83 8.24 20.49
C THR A 54 6.54 8.05 19.70
N PHE A 55 5.49 8.80 20.05
CA PHE A 55 4.21 8.77 19.33
C PHE A 55 4.40 9.14 17.85
N VAL A 56 5.17 10.20 17.57
CA VAL A 56 5.42 10.66 16.19
C VAL A 56 6.16 9.58 15.38
N ILE A 57 7.15 8.93 15.99
CA ILE A 57 7.91 7.85 15.35
C ILE A 57 7.00 6.65 15.08
N GLU A 58 6.19 6.23 16.05
CA GLU A 58 5.26 5.11 15.91
C GLU A 58 4.17 5.38 14.87
N ALA A 59 3.57 6.57 14.88
CA ALA A 59 2.59 6.99 13.88
C ALA A 59 3.20 6.98 12.48
N TYR A 60 4.43 7.47 12.33
CA TYR A 60 5.15 7.40 11.05
C TYR A 60 5.45 5.96 10.64
N HIS A 61 5.76 5.06 11.59
CA HIS A 61 5.88 3.64 11.27
C HIS A 61 4.59 3.10 10.68
N GLN A 62 3.40 3.48 11.16
CA GLN A 62 2.15 3.01 10.57
C GLN A 62 1.93 3.40 9.10
N LEU A 63 2.75 4.28 8.51
CA LEU A 63 2.75 4.58 7.07
C LEU A 63 2.92 3.32 6.21
N TRP A 64 3.63 2.30 6.72
CA TRP A 64 3.75 1.01 6.02
C TRP A 64 2.39 0.34 5.77
N ARG A 65 1.38 0.58 6.63
CA ARG A 65 0.01 0.06 6.43
C ARG A 65 -0.62 0.67 5.18
N ILE A 66 -0.39 1.97 4.96
CA ILE A 66 -0.84 2.69 3.78
C ILE A 66 -0.13 2.13 2.54
N GLU A 67 1.18 1.93 2.60
CA GLU A 67 1.94 1.30 1.50
C GLU A 67 1.46 -0.13 1.20
N LYS A 68 1.19 -0.93 2.23
CA LYS A 68 0.61 -2.28 2.10
C LYS A 68 -0.72 -2.22 1.37
N ALA A 69 -1.61 -1.31 1.79
CA ALA A 69 -2.92 -1.12 1.16
C ALA A 69 -2.80 -0.71 -0.30
N PHE A 70 -1.93 0.25 -0.63
CA PHE A 70 -1.64 0.65 -2.02
C PHE A 70 -1.03 -0.49 -2.84
N ARG A 71 -0.16 -1.31 -2.26
CA ARG A 71 0.43 -2.48 -2.93
C ARG A 71 -0.63 -3.53 -3.25
N MET A 72 -1.51 -3.84 -2.29
CA MET A 72 -2.64 -4.74 -2.50
C MET A 72 -3.57 -4.20 -3.59
N SER A 73 -3.92 -2.91 -3.52
CA SER A 73 -4.73 -2.27 -4.55
C SER A 73 -4.14 -2.39 -5.96
N LYS A 74 -2.82 -2.23 -6.10
CA LYS A 74 -2.15 -2.30 -7.41
C LYS A 74 -2.14 -3.70 -8.02
N HIS A 75 -2.06 -4.76 -7.22
CA HIS A 75 -1.95 -6.14 -7.71
C HIS A 75 -3.29 -6.88 -7.70
N ASP A 76 -4.05 -6.75 -6.61
CA ASP A 76 -5.28 -7.50 -6.38
C ASP A 76 -6.50 -6.75 -6.93
N LEU A 77 -6.55 -5.43 -6.79
CA LEU A 77 -7.69 -4.59 -7.23
C LEU A 77 -7.43 -3.85 -8.54
N GLN A 78 -6.29 -4.10 -9.19
CA GLN A 78 -5.87 -3.44 -10.44
C GLN A 78 -6.04 -1.91 -10.42
N ALA A 79 -5.75 -1.27 -9.29
CA ALA A 79 -5.88 0.18 -9.08
C ALA A 79 -5.00 1.07 -9.98
N ARG A 80 -4.32 0.49 -10.98
CA ARG A 80 -3.54 1.23 -11.96
C ARG A 80 -4.49 1.54 -13.13
N PRO A 81 -4.97 2.78 -13.29
CA PRO A 81 -5.84 3.13 -14.40
C PRO A 81 -5.00 3.24 -15.68
N ILE A 82 -4.44 2.12 -16.14
CA ILE A 82 -3.57 2.05 -17.32
C ILE A 82 -4.43 2.14 -18.59
N TYR A 83 -5.69 1.68 -18.51
CA TYR A 83 -6.59 1.57 -19.65
C TYR A 83 -7.71 2.62 -19.68
N HIS A 84 -7.76 3.53 -18.68
CA HIS A 84 -8.75 4.61 -18.62
C HIS A 84 -8.12 5.93 -19.07
N ARG A 85 -8.74 6.61 -20.04
CA ARG A 85 -8.24 7.89 -20.59
C ARG A 85 -9.13 9.08 -20.23
N THR A 86 -10.41 8.84 -19.98
CA THR A 86 -11.34 9.89 -19.55
C THR A 86 -11.32 10.01 -18.03
N ARG A 87 -11.46 11.25 -17.54
CA ARG A 87 -11.46 11.57 -16.11
C ARG A 87 -12.51 10.75 -15.36
N ASP A 88 -13.73 10.71 -15.87
CA ASP A 88 -14.84 10.00 -15.23
C ASP A 88 -14.57 8.50 -15.07
N SER A 89 -13.94 7.86 -16.05
CA SER A 89 -13.56 6.44 -15.95
C SER A 89 -12.47 6.20 -14.90
N ILE A 90 -11.52 7.14 -14.75
CA ILE A 90 -10.49 7.08 -13.71
C ILE A 90 -11.13 7.22 -12.33
N GLU A 91 -12.00 8.22 -12.15
CA GLU A 91 -12.68 8.49 -10.88
C GLU A 91 -13.60 7.32 -10.48
N ALA A 92 -14.36 6.76 -11.42
CA ALA A 92 -15.18 5.58 -11.17
C ALA A 92 -14.34 4.36 -10.76
N HIS A 93 -13.25 4.08 -11.49
CA HIS A 93 -12.36 2.96 -11.17
C HIS A 93 -11.73 3.11 -9.79
N LEU A 94 -11.19 4.30 -9.48
CA LEU A 94 -10.62 4.58 -8.16
C LEU A 94 -11.67 4.44 -7.05
N SER A 95 -12.90 4.92 -7.28
CA SER A 95 -13.99 4.80 -6.30
C SER A 95 -14.32 3.33 -5.99
N VAL A 96 -14.45 2.49 -7.02
CA VAL A 96 -14.70 1.05 -6.86
C VAL A 96 -13.54 0.37 -6.15
N VAL A 97 -12.30 0.69 -6.51
CA VAL A 97 -11.09 0.17 -5.87
C VAL A 97 -11.04 0.54 -4.38
N PHE A 98 -11.31 1.80 -4.03
CA PHE A 98 -11.32 2.26 -2.64
C PHE A 98 -12.42 1.57 -1.84
N ALA A 99 -13.63 1.44 -2.39
CA ALA A 99 -14.71 0.70 -1.76
C ALA A 99 -14.34 -0.78 -1.54
N ALA A 100 -13.78 -1.45 -2.56
CA ALA A 100 -13.33 -2.83 -2.46
C ALA A 100 -12.22 -3.00 -1.42
N MET A 101 -11.28 -2.05 -1.32
CA MET A 101 -10.24 -2.04 -0.31
C MET A 101 -10.82 -1.90 1.10
N ALA A 102 -11.75 -0.96 1.31
CA ALA A 102 -12.39 -0.76 2.61
C ALA A 102 -13.15 -2.01 3.08
N VAL A 103 -13.94 -2.62 2.19
CA VAL A 103 -14.64 -3.89 2.47
C VAL A 103 -13.65 -5.01 2.79
N SER A 104 -12.57 -5.12 2.01
CA SER A 104 -11.57 -6.17 2.22
C SER A 104 -10.86 -6.04 3.57
N HIS A 105 -10.49 -4.82 3.97
CA HIS A 105 -9.88 -4.58 5.29
C HIS A 105 -10.86 -4.80 6.44
N TRP A 106 -12.12 -4.41 6.26
CA TRP A 106 -13.16 -4.69 7.25
C TRP A 106 -13.31 -6.20 7.46
N ILE A 107 -13.38 -7.00 6.38
CA ILE A 107 -13.42 -8.46 6.46
C ILE A 107 -12.17 -9.00 7.18
N GLU A 108 -10.97 -8.56 6.79
CA GLU A 108 -9.72 -9.01 7.43
C GLU A 108 -9.71 -8.71 8.93
N HIS A 109 -10.19 -7.53 9.34
CA HIS A 109 -10.28 -7.13 10.74
C HIS A 109 -11.31 -7.94 11.53
N GLN A 110 -12.50 -8.17 10.96
CA GLN A 110 -13.57 -8.90 11.66
C GLN A 110 -13.29 -10.41 11.76
N THR A 111 -12.63 -10.97 10.75
CA THR A 111 -12.51 -12.43 10.60
C THR A 111 -11.13 -12.95 10.97
N GLY A 112 -10.12 -12.07 11.05
CA GLY A 112 -8.71 -12.42 11.18
C GLY A 112 -8.13 -13.15 9.96
N TRP A 113 -8.93 -13.41 8.93
CA TRP A 113 -8.47 -14.07 7.71
C TRP A 113 -7.82 -13.05 6.78
N SER A 114 -6.65 -13.41 6.23
CA SER A 114 -6.07 -12.64 5.13
C SER A 114 -7.07 -12.55 3.97
N ILE A 115 -7.11 -11.39 3.31
CA ILE A 115 -8.02 -11.12 2.18
C ILE A 115 -7.89 -12.21 1.11
N LYS A 116 -6.67 -12.67 0.81
CA LYS A 116 -6.41 -13.75 -0.15
C LYS A 116 -7.02 -15.09 0.27
N LYS A 117 -6.92 -15.46 1.55
CA LYS A 117 -7.54 -16.69 2.10
C LYS A 117 -9.05 -16.59 1.97
N PHE A 118 -9.63 -15.47 2.41
CA PHE A 118 -11.06 -15.24 2.35
C PHE A 118 -11.59 -15.32 0.91
N VAL A 119 -11.05 -14.52 -0.01
CA VAL A 119 -11.49 -14.47 -1.42
C VAL A 119 -11.35 -15.84 -2.08
N ARG A 120 -10.23 -16.55 -1.89
CA ARG A 120 -10.00 -17.87 -2.51
C ARG A 120 -10.96 -18.93 -2.01
N THR A 121 -11.32 -18.88 -0.73
CA THR A 121 -12.21 -19.84 -0.08
C THR A 121 -13.65 -19.53 -0.47
N ALA A 122 -14.10 -18.29 -0.27
CA ALA A 122 -15.46 -17.85 -0.54
C ALA A 122 -15.83 -17.90 -2.02
N ARG A 123 -14.91 -17.61 -2.95
CA ARG A 123 -15.20 -17.58 -4.40
C ARG A 123 -15.72 -18.91 -4.95
N ARG A 124 -15.40 -20.03 -4.30
CA ARG A 124 -15.82 -21.38 -4.67
C ARG A 124 -17.30 -21.65 -4.38
N TYR A 125 -17.84 -20.97 -3.36
CA TYR A 125 -19.21 -21.15 -2.91
C TYR A 125 -20.07 -20.03 -3.47
N ARG A 126 -21.00 -20.40 -4.36
CA ARG A 126 -21.94 -19.49 -4.99
C ARG A 126 -23.34 -20.05 -4.81
N THR A 127 -24.24 -19.21 -4.31
CA THR A 127 -25.66 -19.53 -4.29
C THR A 127 -26.22 -19.28 -5.68
N VAL A 128 -26.80 -20.30 -6.30
CA VAL A 128 -27.47 -20.17 -7.60
C VAL A 128 -28.95 -20.37 -7.41
N THR A 129 -29.73 -19.40 -7.87
CA THR A 129 -31.19 -19.48 -7.86
C THR A 129 -31.64 -19.99 -9.23
N ILE A 130 -32.17 -21.20 -9.29
CA ILE A 130 -32.65 -21.85 -10.51
C ILE A 130 -34.18 -21.71 -10.55
N GLN A 131 -34.70 -21.04 -11.56
CA GLN A 131 -36.14 -21.02 -11.86
C GLN A 131 -36.50 -22.27 -12.67
N ALA A 132 -37.28 -23.17 -12.08
CA ALA A 132 -37.83 -24.36 -12.73
C ALA A 132 -39.37 -24.21 -12.81
N GLY A 133 -39.85 -23.64 -13.91
CA GLY A 133 -41.27 -23.37 -14.10
C GLY A 133 -41.77 -22.27 -13.14
N LYS A 134 -42.67 -22.62 -12.21
CA LYS A 134 -43.16 -21.71 -11.15
C LYS A 134 -42.34 -21.79 -9.85
N HIS A 135 -41.39 -22.71 -9.76
CA HIS A 135 -40.64 -22.95 -8.53
C HIS A 135 -39.23 -22.37 -8.62
N THR A 136 -38.84 -21.67 -7.55
CA THR A 136 -37.49 -21.14 -7.39
C THR A 136 -36.71 -22.09 -6.50
N LEU A 137 -35.76 -22.83 -7.08
CA LEU A 137 -34.87 -23.73 -6.34
C LEU A 137 -33.56 -23.01 -6.05
N THR A 138 -33.17 -22.93 -4.77
CA THR A 138 -31.85 -22.41 -4.39
C THR A 138 -30.89 -23.59 -4.32
N ALA A 139 -30.00 -23.70 -5.30
CA ALA A 139 -28.89 -24.63 -5.27
C ALA A 139 -27.70 -23.95 -4.57
N ALA A 140 -27.39 -24.40 -3.36
CA ALA A 140 -26.21 -23.98 -2.62
C ALA A 140 -25.50 -25.21 -2.06
N GLU A 141 -24.22 -25.35 -2.40
CA GLU A 141 -23.35 -26.26 -1.67
C GLU A 141 -23.02 -25.60 -0.32
N PRO A 142 -23.26 -26.28 0.82
CA PRO A 142 -22.98 -25.68 2.12
C PRO A 142 -21.47 -25.38 2.22
N PRO A 143 -21.10 -24.16 2.65
CA PRO A 143 -19.70 -23.83 2.83
C PRO A 143 -19.08 -24.72 3.93
N PRO A 144 -17.76 -24.92 3.89
CA PRO A 144 -17.05 -25.68 4.91
C PRO A 144 -17.23 -24.98 6.27
N PRO A 145 -17.13 -25.73 7.39
CA PRO A 145 -17.46 -25.22 8.72
C PRO A 145 -16.70 -23.94 9.09
N ASP A 146 -15.44 -23.84 8.69
CA ASP A 146 -14.59 -22.67 8.92
C ASP A 146 -15.08 -21.42 8.17
N LEU A 147 -15.53 -21.56 6.93
CA LEU A 147 -16.13 -20.46 6.18
C LEU A 147 -17.51 -20.10 6.72
N ALA A 148 -18.31 -21.08 7.15
CA ALA A 148 -19.64 -20.85 7.73
C ALA A 148 -19.56 -20.02 9.02
N GLU A 149 -18.64 -20.35 9.92
CA GLU A 149 -18.37 -19.60 11.16
C GLU A 149 -17.94 -18.17 10.86
N ILE A 150 -17.02 -17.99 9.91
CA ILE A 150 -16.53 -16.68 9.48
C ILE A 150 -17.66 -15.82 8.88
N LEU A 151 -18.54 -16.42 8.08
CA LEU A 151 -19.72 -15.74 7.54
C LEU A 151 -20.73 -15.38 8.65
N ALA A 152 -20.90 -16.23 9.66
CA ALA A 152 -21.74 -15.94 10.81
C ALA A 152 -21.22 -14.73 11.61
N ASN A 153 -19.90 -14.61 11.82
CA ASN A 153 -19.28 -13.44 12.47
C ASN A 153 -19.52 -12.14 11.70
N ILE A 154 -19.58 -12.21 10.36
CA ILE A 154 -19.93 -11.07 9.50
C ILE A 154 -21.40 -10.67 9.68
N HIS A 155 -22.31 -11.64 9.86
CA HIS A 155 -23.76 -11.41 9.93
C HIS A 155 -24.25 -11.01 11.33
N SER A 156 -23.64 -11.52 12.40
CA SER A 156 -24.07 -11.24 13.78
C SER A 156 -24.02 -9.74 14.14
N LEU A 157 -23.12 -8.99 13.51
CA LEU A 157 -22.99 -7.54 13.66
C LEU A 157 -24.06 -6.70 12.94
N ARG A 158 -24.91 -7.29 12.09
CA ARG A 158 -26.07 -6.60 11.48
C ARG A 158 -27.34 -6.66 12.34
N ALA A 159 -27.33 -7.45 13.41
CA ALA A 159 -28.47 -7.63 14.32
C ALA A 159 -28.49 -6.63 15.50
N HIS A 160 -27.57 -5.65 15.50
CA HIS A 160 -27.48 -4.53 16.43
C HIS A 160 -27.53 -3.22 15.63
#